data_AF-A0A7S0BEE9-F1
#
_entry.id   AF-A0A7S0BEE9-F1
#
_cell.length_a   1.000
_cell.length_b   1.000
_cell.length_c   1.000
_cell.angle_alpha   90.00
_cell.angle_beta   90.00
_cell.angle_gamma   90.00
#
_symmetry.space_group_name_H-M   'P 1'
#
loop_
_entity.id
_entity.type
_entity.pdbx_description
1 polymer ?
#
loop_
_entity_poly.entity_id
_entity_poly.type
_entity_poly.pdbx_seq_one_letter_code
_entity_poly.pdbx_strand_id
1 'polypeptide(L)'
;VIWGGFSSLAGFLVVFRTSQAYQRFWEGITSTHMMGAEWFDCCANLVAFCKFSTAEEEPILEFQNTLVRLFSMLHAAALGGVEESSERSHYSEFAAYRLELIDPEGIDEESLRSIRDSNAK
;
A
#
# COMPACT_ATOMS: atom_id res chain seq x y z
N VAL A 1 29.59 40.92 -11.95
CA VAL A 1 29.43 40.63 -10.49
C VAL A 1 28.00 40.21 -10.14
N ILE A 2 26.97 41.00 -10.51
CA ILE A 2 25.56 40.71 -10.21
C ILE A 2 25.10 39.35 -10.78
N TRP A 3 25.44 39.03 -12.04
CA TRP A 3 25.12 37.74 -12.66
C TRP A 3 25.76 36.54 -11.95
N GLY A 4 26.99 36.70 -11.45
CA GLY A 4 27.71 35.64 -10.73
C GLY A 4 27.08 35.34 -9.37
N GLY A 5 26.71 36.39 -8.62
CA GLY A 5 26.00 36.24 -7.34
C GLY A 5 24.59 35.69 -7.49
N PHE A 6 23.88 36.09 -8.55
CA PHE A 6 22.58 35.51 -8.88
C PHE A 6 22.70 34.02 -9.23
N SER A 7 23.65 33.67 -10.11
CA SER A 7 23.86 32.29 -10.53
C SER A 7 24.32 31.38 -9.38
N SER A 8 25.15 31.89 -8.47
CA SER A 8 25.58 31.12 -7.30
C SER A 8 24.44 30.89 -6.31
N LEU A 9 23.61 31.90 -6.05
CA LEU A 9 22.42 31.75 -5.20
C LEU A 9 21.42 30.78 -5.82
N ALA A 10 21.15 30.89 -7.12
CA ALA A 10 20.28 29.98 -7.84
C ALA A 10 20.80 28.54 -7.78
N GLY A 11 22.11 28.34 -8.02
CA GLY A 11 22.75 27.02 -7.91
C GLY A 11 22.62 26.43 -6.49
N PHE A 12 22.89 27.23 -5.47
CA PHE A 12 22.71 26.81 -4.07
C PHE A 12 21.27 26.40 -3.76
N LEU A 13 20.28 27.22 -4.15
CA LEU A 13 18.86 26.93 -3.91
C LEU A 13 18.40 25.65 -4.62
N VAL A 14 18.85 25.41 -5.85
CA VAL A 14 18.51 24.19 -6.60
C VAL A 14 19.08 22.96 -5.90
N VAL A 15 20.35 22.98 -5.49
CA VAL A 15 20.97 21.85 -4.79
C VAL A 15 20.28 21.61 -3.46
N PHE A 16 20.05 22.66 -2.68
CA PHE A 16 19.42 22.55 -1.37
C PHE A 16 17.98 22.00 -1.46
N ARG A 17 17.17 22.54 -2.39
CA ARG A 17 15.80 22.07 -2.59
C ARG A 17 15.74 20.65 -3.12
N THR A 18 16.62 20.30 -4.07
CA THR A 18 16.70 18.93 -4.60
C THR A 18 17.13 17.95 -3.53
N SER A 19 18.08 18.33 -2.66
CA SER A 19 18.53 17.49 -1.54
C SER A 19 17.39 17.18 -0.57
N GLN A 20 16.58 18.18 -0.19
CA GLN A 20 15.42 17.94 0.67
C GLN A 20 14.35 17.09 -0.01
N ALA A 21 14.08 17.33 -1.29
CA ALA A 21 13.11 16.54 -2.05
C ALA A 21 13.56 15.07 -2.17
N TYR A 22 14.86 14.85 -2.38
CA TYR A 22 15.46 13.52 -2.46
C TYR A 22 15.33 12.75 -1.13
N GLN A 23 15.56 13.41 0.02
CA GLN A 23 15.36 12.78 1.33
C GLN A 23 13.91 12.33 1.52
N ARG A 24 12.95 13.22 1.26
CA ARG A 24 11.50 12.89 1.37
C ARG A 24 11.08 11.77 0.43
N PHE A 25 11.64 11.75 -0.78
CA PHE A 25 11.38 10.69 -1.76
C PHE A 25 11.81 9.32 -1.23
N TRP A 26 13.03 9.22 -0.70
CA TRP A 26 13.52 7.96 -0.13
C TRP A 26 12.80 7.55 1.14
N GLU A 27 12.50 8.50 2.03
CA GLU A 27 11.68 8.24 3.22
C GLU A 27 10.30 7.67 2.82
N GLY A 28 9.66 8.24 1.79
CA GLY A 28 8.41 7.74 1.24
C GLY A 28 8.52 6.32 0.69
N ILE A 29 9.53 6.05 -0.14
CA ILE A 29 9.79 4.70 -0.68
C ILE A 29 10.01 3.69 0.45
N THR A 30 10.86 4.01 1.42
CA THR A 30 11.15 3.11 2.54
C THR A 30 9.89 2.84 3.37
N SER A 31 9.10 3.87 3.65
CA SER A 31 7.83 3.73 4.38
C SER A 31 6.85 2.81 3.64
N THR A 32 6.73 2.95 2.32
CA THR A 32 5.83 2.11 1.50
C THR A 32 6.29 0.65 1.47
N HIS A 33 7.60 0.39 1.40
CA HIS A 33 8.13 -0.98 1.49
C HIS A 33 7.94 -1.58 2.89
N MET A 34 8.18 -0.80 3.94
CA MET A 34 7.93 -1.23 5.32
C MET A 34 6.47 -1.59 5.54
N MET A 35 5.53 -0.79 5.02
CA MET A 35 4.11 -1.10 5.09
C MET A 35 3.80 -2.50 4.52
N GLY A 36 4.37 -2.86 3.36
CA GLY A 36 4.20 -4.20 2.79
C GLY A 36 4.77 -5.31 3.67
N ALA A 37 5.93 -5.08 4.29
CA ALA A 37 6.54 -6.04 5.22
C ALA A 37 5.68 -6.25 6.48
N GLU A 38 5.17 -5.16 7.08
CA GLU A 38 4.31 -5.23 8.27
C GLU A 38 2.97 -5.93 7.98
N TRP A 39 2.38 -5.71 6.80
CA TRP A 39 1.17 -6.43 6.37
C TRP A 39 1.42 -7.94 6.21
N PHE A 40 2.55 -8.30 5.61
CA PHE A 40 2.94 -9.69 5.47
C PHE A 40 3.18 -10.34 6.84
N ASP A 41 3.93 -9.69 7.73
CA ASP A 41 4.24 -10.21 9.07
C ASP A 41 2.98 -10.35 9.92
N CYS A 42 2.04 -9.40 9.84
CA CYS A 42 0.75 -9.49 10.50
C CYS A 42 -0.05 -10.71 10.01
N CYS A 43 -0.16 -10.87 8.69
CA CYS A 43 -0.82 -12.03 8.09
C CYS A 43 -0.16 -13.35 8.51
N ALA A 44 1.18 -13.44 8.46
CA ALA A 44 1.93 -14.62 8.84
C ALA A 44 1.74 -14.99 10.32
N ASN A 45 1.69 -14.00 11.21
CA ASN A 45 1.43 -14.22 12.64
C ASN A 45 0.01 -14.78 12.88
N LEU A 46 -1.00 -14.24 12.19
CA LEU A 46 -2.37 -14.75 12.30
C LEU A 46 -2.49 -16.19 11.81
N VAL A 47 -1.86 -16.51 10.68
CA VAL A 47 -1.76 -17.90 10.17
C VAL A 47 -1.01 -18.80 11.17
N ALA A 48 0.05 -18.31 11.81
CA ALA A 48 0.80 -19.07 12.80
C ALA A 48 -0.04 -19.40 14.04
N PHE A 49 -0.93 -18.51 14.49
CA PHE A 49 -1.84 -18.78 15.61
C PHE A 49 -2.85 -19.89 15.31
N CYS A 50 -3.21 -20.10 14.05
CA CYS A 50 -4.06 -21.23 13.66
C CYS A 50 -3.43 -22.59 13.98
N LYS A 51 -2.10 -22.68 14.13
CA LYS A 51 -1.42 -23.96 14.44
C LYS A 51 -1.80 -24.56 15.79
N PHE A 52 -2.27 -23.73 16.71
CA PHE A 52 -2.72 -24.18 18.04
C PHE A 52 -4.26 -24.29 18.14
N SER A 53 -4.96 -24.10 17.02
CA SER A 53 -6.42 -24.25 16.98
C SER A 53 -6.81 -25.71 17.20
N THR A 54 -7.90 -25.93 17.95
CA THR A 54 -8.52 -27.25 18.12
C THR A 54 -9.67 -27.49 17.14
N ALA A 55 -9.89 -26.58 16.19
CA ALA A 55 -10.90 -26.72 15.15
C ALA A 55 -10.48 -27.76 14.10
N GLU A 56 -11.43 -28.17 13.25
CA GLU A 56 -11.16 -29.03 12.10
C GLU A 56 -10.25 -28.32 11.07
N GLU A 57 -9.55 -29.10 10.25
CA GLU A 57 -8.56 -28.56 9.30
C GLU A 57 -9.18 -27.69 8.20
N GLU A 58 -10.36 -28.08 7.70
CA GLU A 58 -11.08 -27.38 6.64
C GLU A 58 -11.42 -25.91 6.99
N PRO A 59 -12.08 -25.60 8.12
CA PRO A 59 -12.35 -24.21 8.50
C PRO A 59 -11.08 -23.41 8.82
N ILE A 60 -9.99 -24.07 9.27
CA ILE A 60 -8.69 -23.41 9.45
C ILE A 60 -8.13 -22.96 8.11
N LEU A 61 -8.16 -23.82 7.10
CA LEU A 61 -7.70 -23.49 5.74
C LEU A 61 -8.57 -22.41 5.11
N GLU A 62 -9.89 -22.47 5.28
CA GLU A 62 -10.82 -21.44 4.79
C GLU A 62 -10.51 -20.06 5.41
N PHE A 63 -10.27 -20.02 6.72
CA PHE A 63 -9.86 -18.80 7.41
C PHE A 63 -8.52 -18.26 6.89
N GLN A 64 -7.50 -19.12 6.76
CA GLN A 64 -6.19 -18.71 6.27
C GLN A 64 -6.25 -18.16 4.85
N ASN A 65 -6.98 -18.82 3.95
CA ASN A 65 -7.17 -18.37 2.57
C ASN A 65 -7.88 -17.02 2.52
N THR A 66 -8.99 -16.87 3.27
CA THR A 66 -9.73 -15.60 3.35
C THR A 66 -8.84 -14.47 3.87
N LEU A 67 -8.01 -14.76 4.88
CA LEU A 67 -7.09 -13.78 5.47
C LEU A 67 -6.05 -13.32 4.45
N VAL A 68 -5.41 -14.24 3.72
CA VAL A 68 -4.42 -13.89 2.68
C VAL A 68 -5.05 -13.04 1.57
N ARG A 69 -6.26 -13.37 1.11
CA ARG A 69 -7.00 -12.60 0.10
C ARG A 69 -7.31 -11.18 0.60
N LEU A 70 -7.80 -11.04 1.83
CA LEU A 70 -8.09 -9.74 2.45
C LEU A 70 -6.83 -8.87 2.61
N PHE A 71 -5.71 -9.44 3.06
CA PHE A 71 -4.45 -8.70 3.18
C PHE A 71 -3.88 -8.28 1.82
N SER A 72 -4.06 -9.10 0.78
CA SER A 72 -3.70 -8.75 -0.59
C SER A 72 -4.49 -7.53 -1.08
N MET A 73 -5.82 -7.54 -0.90
CA MET A 73 -6.69 -6.41 -1.26
C MET A 73 -6.39 -5.16 -0.42
N LEU A 74 -6.16 -5.32 0.89
CA LEU A 74 -5.80 -4.23 1.80
C LEU A 74 -4.50 -3.54 1.37
N HIS A 75 -3.48 -4.32 1.00
CA HIS A 75 -2.20 -3.75 0.56
C HIS A 75 -2.37 -2.93 -0.74
N ALA A 76 -3.10 -3.46 -1.71
CA ALA A 76 -3.39 -2.74 -2.96
C ALA A 76 -4.22 -1.47 -2.71
N ALA A 77 -5.23 -1.53 -1.84
CA ALA A 77 -6.03 -0.37 -1.47
C ALA A 77 -5.20 0.72 -0.77
N ALA A 78 -4.34 0.33 0.18
CA ALA A 78 -3.45 1.27 0.87
C ALA A 78 -2.47 1.94 -0.09
N LEU A 79 -1.91 1.19 -1.06
CA LEU A 79 -1.07 1.76 -2.11
C LEU A 79 -1.86 2.71 -3.02
N GLY A 80 -3.12 2.39 -3.32
CA GLY A 80 -4.01 3.27 -4.08
C GLY A 80 -4.23 4.61 -3.38
N GLY A 81 -4.48 4.59 -2.07
CA GLY A 81 -4.62 5.80 -1.26
C GLY A 81 -3.32 6.63 -1.18
N VAL A 82 -2.15 6.00 -1.21
CA VAL A 82 -0.86 6.72 -1.29
C VAL A 82 -0.63 7.33 -2.67
N GLU A 83 -1.11 6.68 -3.74
CA GLU A 83 -1.02 7.16 -5.12
C GLU A 83 -2.02 8.30 -5.40
N GLU A 84 -3.17 8.30 -4.73
CA GLU A 84 -4.23 9.32 -4.81
C GLU A 84 -3.75 10.69 -4.28
N SER A 85 -2.90 11.34 -5.07
CA SER A 85 -2.31 12.64 -4.77
C SER A 85 -2.92 13.79 -5.57
N SER A 86 -3.87 13.49 -6.47
CA SER A 86 -4.61 14.50 -7.26
C SER A 86 -6.09 14.16 -7.38
N GLU A 87 -6.95 15.10 -6.98
CA GLU A 87 -8.42 14.98 -6.84
C GLU A 87 -9.22 14.63 -8.13
N ARG A 88 -8.58 14.27 -9.25
CA ARG A 88 -9.23 14.13 -10.57
C ARG A 88 -8.71 13.00 -11.47
N SER A 89 -8.20 11.90 -10.92
CA SER A 89 -7.84 10.73 -11.73
C SER A 89 -8.90 9.64 -11.63
N HIS A 90 -9.30 9.08 -12.76
CA HIS A 90 -10.19 7.92 -12.80
C HIS A 90 -9.47 6.73 -12.14
N TYR A 91 -10.15 5.94 -11.32
CA TYR A 91 -9.52 4.86 -10.52
C TYR A 91 -8.67 3.87 -11.34
N SER A 92 -8.94 3.72 -12.64
CA SER A 92 -8.15 2.87 -13.56
C SER A 92 -6.75 3.40 -13.89
N GLU A 93 -6.45 4.67 -13.61
CA GLU A 93 -5.15 5.27 -13.88
C GLU A 93 -4.10 4.85 -12.84
N PHE A 94 -4.53 4.61 -11.61
CA PHE A 94 -3.64 4.26 -10.51
C PHE A 94 -2.97 2.90 -10.74
N ALA A 95 -1.64 2.87 -10.63
CA ALA A 95 -0.84 1.66 -10.75
C ALA A 95 -1.14 0.65 -9.64
N ALA A 96 -1.50 1.12 -8.44
CA ALA A 96 -1.83 0.26 -7.31
C ALA A 96 -3.01 -0.69 -7.59
N TYR A 97 -4.05 -0.23 -8.31
CA TYR A 97 -5.19 -1.08 -8.68
C TYR A 97 -4.90 -2.04 -9.84
N ARG A 98 -3.69 -1.96 -10.44
CA ARG A 98 -3.20 -2.95 -11.41
C ARG A 98 -2.34 -4.04 -10.77
N LEU A 99 -2.12 -4.00 -9.46
CA LEU A 99 -1.41 -5.07 -8.76
C LEU A 99 -2.19 -6.38 -8.85
N GLU A 100 -1.46 -7.48 -9.07
CA GLU A 100 -2.05 -8.81 -9.05
C GLU A 100 -2.50 -9.13 -7.62
N LEU A 101 -3.80 -9.36 -7.48
CA LEU A 101 -4.42 -9.75 -6.21
C LEU A 101 -4.45 -11.27 -6.09
N ILE A 102 -4.28 -11.76 -4.86
CA ILE A 102 -4.43 -13.18 -4.57
C ILE A 102 -5.93 -13.48 -4.50
N ASP A 103 -6.44 -14.15 -5.53
CA ASP A 103 -7.80 -14.72 -5.62
C ASP A 103 -8.92 -13.86 -4.99
N PRO A 104 -9.15 -12.64 -5.51
CA PRO A 104 -10.14 -11.71 -4.95
C PRO A 104 -11.59 -12.20 -5.09
N GLU A 105 -11.87 -13.04 -6.08
CA GLU A 105 -13.19 -13.64 -6.32
C GLU A 105 -13.52 -14.76 -5.33
N GLY A 106 -12.54 -15.23 -4.56
CA GLY A 106 -12.74 -16.20 -3.50
C GLY A 106 -13.39 -15.64 -2.23
N ILE A 107 -13.68 -14.34 -2.17
CA ILE A 107 -14.47 -13.71 -1.10
C ILE A 107 -15.95 -13.74 -1.50
N ASP A 108 -16.84 -13.94 -0.53
CA ASP A 108 -18.27 -13.94 -0.79
C ASP A 108 -18.77 -12.59 -1.34
N GLU A 109 -19.76 -12.67 -2.23
CA GLU A 109 -20.32 -11.53 -2.95
C GLU A 109 -20.92 -10.47 -2.00
N GLU A 110 -21.42 -10.87 -0.83
CA GLU A 110 -21.96 -9.95 0.17
C GLU A 110 -20.85 -9.11 0.81
N SER A 111 -19.78 -9.75 1.24
CA SER A 111 -18.58 -9.09 1.78
C SER A 111 -17.93 -8.17 0.74
N LEU A 112 -17.81 -8.60 -0.52
CA LEU A 112 -17.28 -7.75 -1.59
C LEU A 112 -18.14 -6.49 -1.82
N ARG A 113 -19.47 -6.61 -1.77
CA ARG A 113 -20.39 -5.46 -1.84
C ARG A 113 -20.21 -4.54 -0.65
N SER A 114 -20.09 -5.10 0.56
CA SER A 114 -19.84 -4.34 1.78
C SER A 114 -18.53 -3.52 1.68
N ILE A 115 -17.45 -4.14 1.17
CA ILE A 115 -16.17 -3.45 0.96
C ILE A 115 -16.31 -2.32 -0.08
N ARG A 116 -17.02 -2.57 -1.18
CA ARG A 116 -17.25 -1.57 -2.24
C ARG A 116 -18.05 -0.36 -1.74
N ASP A 117 -19.08 -0.62 -0.93
CA ASP A 117 -20.02 0.39 -0.44
C ASP A 117 -19.49 1.11 0.82
N SER A 118 -18.36 0.64 1.38
CA SER A 118 -17.67 1.26 2.50
C SER A 118 -17.04 2.61 2.12
N ASN A 119 -17.18 3.59 3.00
CA ASN A 119 -16.52 4.89 2.91
C ASN A 119 -15.06 4.87 3.39
N ALA A 120 -14.57 3.72 3.86
CA ALA A 120 -13.15 3.52 4.13
C ALA A 120 -12.43 3.31 2.80
N LYS A 121 -12.23 4.42 2.07
CA LYS A 121 -11.28 4.54 0.97
C LYS A 121 -10.15 5.45 1.42
#